data_AF-A0A973NMK5-F1
#
_entry.id   AF-A0A973NMK5-F1
#
_cell.length_a   1.000
_cell.length_b   1.000
_cell.length_c   1.000
_cell.angle_alpha   90.00
_cell.angle_beta   90.00
_cell.angle_gamma   90.00
#
_symmetry.space_group_name_H-M   'P 1'
#
loop_
_entity.id
_entity.type
_entity.pdbx_description
1 polymer ?
#
loop_
_entity_poly.entity_id
_entity_poly.type
_entity_poly.pdbx_seq_one_letter_code
_entity_poly.pdbx_strand_id
1 'polypeptide(L)' 'MKRQTPEFAVEQTEVGLQTLVPNVAPITPSDRLALRAAAPMRPRKLQRPCDFGLFDLAARDQLDLFTKLPPTGG' A
#
# COMPACT_ATOMS: atom_id res chain seq x y z
N MET A 1 -27.90 -23.19 -10.49
CA MET A 1 -28.67 -21.94 -10.33
C MET A 1 -28.22 -20.96 -11.42
N LYS A 2 -29.07 -20.63 -12.39
CA LYS A 2 -28.72 -19.65 -13.43
C LYS A 2 -28.87 -18.24 -12.84
N ARG A 3 -27.80 -17.44 -12.82
CA ARG A 3 -27.90 -16.02 -12.49
C ARG A 3 -28.68 -15.34 -13.61
N GLN A 4 -29.89 -14.90 -13.35
CA GLN A 4 -30.57 -13.94 -14.21
C GLN A 4 -29.88 -12.60 -14.01
N THR A 5 -29.12 -12.16 -15.00
CA THR A 5 -28.61 -10.78 -15.04
C THR A 5 -29.75 -9.92 -15.57
N PRO A 6 -30.29 -8.97 -14.80
CA PRO A 6 -31.32 -8.07 -15.31
C PRO A 6 -30.75 -7.27 -16.49
N GLU A 7 -31.52 -7.14 -17.56
CA GLU A 7 -31.16 -6.35 -18.74
C GLU A 7 -31.32 -4.86 -18.39
N PHE A 8 -30.20 -4.15 -18.30
CA PHE A 8 -30.17 -2.74 -17.95
C PHE A 8 -30.25 -1.87 -19.21
N ALA A 9 -30.87 -0.68 -19.10
CA ALA A 9 -30.90 0.28 -20.19
C ALA A 9 -29.49 0.80 -20.50
N VAL A 10 -29.24 1.15 -21.77
CA VAL A 10 -27.92 1.59 -22.24
C VAL A 10 -28.07 2.96 -22.92
N GLU A 11 -27.11 3.85 -22.65
CA GLU A 11 -27.03 5.19 -23.22
C GLU A 11 -25.67 5.42 -23.88
N GLN A 12 -25.64 6.04 -25.06
CA GLN A 12 -24.40 6.45 -25.72
C GLN A 12 -23.92 7.78 -25.13
N THR A 13 -22.70 7.79 -24.59
CA THR A 13 -22.04 9.00 -24.06
C THR A 13 -20.76 9.32 -24.83
N GLU A 14 -20.16 10.49 -24.59
CA GLU A 14 -18.86 10.88 -25.17
C GLU A 14 -17.73 9.90 -24.79
N VAL A 15 -17.89 9.18 -23.67
CA VAL A 15 -16.92 8.19 -23.16
C VAL A 15 -17.23 6.76 -23.65
N GLY A 16 -18.33 6.57 -24.40
CA GLY A 16 -18.79 5.27 -24.92
C GLY A 16 -20.18 4.85 -24.45
N LEU A 17 -20.56 3.59 -24.71
CA LEU A 17 -21.82 2.99 -24.22
C LEU A 17 -21.76 2.81 -22.71
N GLN A 18 -22.74 3.39 -22.00
CA GLN A 18 -22.88 3.27 -20.55
C GLN A 18 -24.20 2.62 -20.17
N THR A 19 -24.18 1.84 -19.09
CA THR A 19 -25.34 1.12 -18.58
C THR A 19 -26.01 1.90 -17.45
N LEU A 20 -27.30 2.20 -17.59
CA LEU A 20 -28.12 2.85 -16.57
C LEU A 20 -28.58 1.81 -15.55
N VAL A 21 -27.95 1.80 -14.38
CA VAL A 21 -28.33 0.92 -13.28
C VAL A 21 -29.33 1.64 -12.38
N PRO A 22 -30.60 1.20 -12.32
CA PRO A 22 -31.59 1.82 -11.45
C PRO A 22 -31.23 1.62 -9.98
N ASN A 23 -31.58 2.60 -9.14
CA ASN A 23 -31.38 2.59 -7.68
C ASN A 23 -29.93 2.68 -7.20
N VAL A 24 -28.98 3.06 -8.05
CA VAL A 24 -27.62 3.38 -7.60
C VAL A 24 -27.57 4.84 -7.13
N ALA A 25 -27.37 5.04 -5.83
CA ALA A 25 -27.16 6.36 -5.28
C ALA A 25 -25.77 6.89 -5.67
N PRO A 26 -25.64 8.17 -6.08
CA PRO A 26 -24.34 8.79 -6.31
C PRO A 26 -23.48 8.81 -5.05
N ILE A 27 -22.19 8.53 -5.18
CA ILE A 27 -21.24 8.61 -4.05
C ILE A 27 -20.92 10.08 -3.78
N THR A 28 -21.35 10.58 -2.63
CA THR A 28 -21.12 11.96 -2.22
C THR A 28 -19.67 12.20 -1.75
N PRO A 29 -19.20 13.46 -1.69
CA PRO A 29 -17.93 13.78 -1.06
C PRO A 29 -17.83 13.30 0.39
N SER A 30 -18.94 13.32 1.15
CA SER A 30 -18.99 12.83 2.53
C SER A 30 -18.73 11.33 2.61
N ASP A 31 -19.36 10.53 1.74
CA ASP A 31 -19.15 9.07 1.67
C ASP A 31 -17.69 8.74 1.38
N ARG A 32 -17.07 9.48 0.45
CA ARG A 32 -15.65 9.32 0.11
C ARG A 32 -14.75 9.64 1.30
N LEU A 33 -15.10 10.66 2.09
CA LEU A 33 -14.33 11.05 3.28
C LEU A 33 -14.46 10.01 4.39
N ALA A 34 -15.68 9.53 4.65
CA ALA A 34 -15.94 8.48 5.64
C ALA A 34 -15.15 7.20 5.31
N LEU A 35 -15.14 6.78 4.04
CA LEU A 35 -14.37 5.62 3.60
C LEU A 35 -12.86 5.81 3.80
N ARG A 36 -12.32 7.00 3.53
CA ARG A 36 -10.90 7.30 3.78
C ARG A 36 -10.55 7.33 5.27
N ALA A 37 -11.45 7.85 6.11
CA ALA A 37 -11.26 7.88 7.55
C ALA A 37 -11.25 6.48 8.18
N ALA A 38 -12.04 5.55 7.63
CA ALA A 38 -12.06 4.15 8.06
C ALA A 38 -10.89 3.31 7.50
N ALA A 39 -10.20 3.79 6.45
CA ALA A 39 -9.09 3.07 5.84
C ALA A 39 -7.83 3.08 6.73
N PRO A 40 -6.98 2.05 6.67
CA PRO A 40 -5.68 2.07 7.35
C PRO A 40 -4.85 3.30 6.95
N MET A 41 -4.11 3.86 7.92
CA MET A 41 -3.21 4.97 7.63
C MET A 41 -2.17 4.54 6.60
N ARG A 42 -2.10 5.29 5.49
CA ARG A 42 -1.06 5.08 4.48
C ARG A 42 0.24 5.71 4.95
N PRO A 43 1.38 5.04 4.74
CA PRO A 43 2.68 5.61 5.08
C PRO A 43 2.95 6.85 4.22
N ARG A 44 3.37 7.96 4.85
CA ARG A 44 3.66 9.23 4.15
C ARG A 44 4.99 9.20 3.39
N LYS A 45 5.85 8.23 3.70
CA LYS A 45 7.16 7.97 3.10
C LYS A 45 7.36 6.46 3.04
N LEU A 46 8.24 5.98 2.17
CA LEU A 46 8.60 4.56 2.13
C LEU A 46 9.02 4.10 3.54
N GLN A 47 8.36 3.07 4.06
CA GLN A 47 8.74 2.46 5.33
C GLN A 47 10.12 1.82 5.14
N ARG A 48 11.08 2.19 6.00
CA ARG A 48 12.40 1.55 6.00
C ARG A 48 12.24 0.06 6.36
N PRO A 49 13.09 -0.83 5.82
CA PRO A 49 13.13 -2.22 6.27
C PRO A 49 13.26 -2.28 7.80
N CYS A 50 12.57 -3.23 8.43
CA CYS A 50 12.59 -3.41 9.89
C CYS A 50 13.98 -3.76 10.43
N ASP A 51 14.89 -4.16 9.55
CA ASP A 51 16.29 -4.47 9.86
C ASP A 51 17.13 -3.21 10.15
N PHE A 52 16.64 -2.02 9.81
CA PHE A 52 17.27 -0.75 10.18
C PHE A 52 16.59 -0.14 11.41
N GLY A 53 17.23 -0.21 12.57
CA GLY A 53 16.67 0.29 13.83
C GLY A 53 17.50 -0.04 15.07
N LEU A 54 16.90 0.05 16.25
CA LEU A 54 17.57 -0.21 17.55
C LEU A 54 18.18 -1.63 17.65
N PHE A 55 17.68 -2.57 16.85
CA PHE A 55 18.15 -3.95 16.75
C PHE A 55 18.71 -4.27 15.36
N ASP A 56 19.41 -3.30 14.75
CA ASP A 56 20.02 -3.48 13.44
C ASP A 56 21.04 -4.63 13.48
N LEU A 57 20.68 -5.74 12.81
CA LEU A 57 21.53 -6.91 12.64
C LEU A 57 22.63 -6.68 11.59
N ALA A 58 22.50 -5.65 10.74
CA ALA A 58 23.44 -5.28 9.69
C ALA A 58 24.47 -4.21 10.14
N ALA A 59 24.20 -3.42 11.19
CA ALA A 59 25.09 -2.36 11.67
C ALA A 59 26.11 -2.79 12.74
N ARG A 60 26.20 -4.08 13.07
CA ARG A 60 27.29 -4.58 13.89
C ARG A 60 28.55 -4.70 13.04
N ASP A 61 29.22 -3.58 12.85
CA ASP A 61 30.64 -3.49 12.49
C ASP A 61 31.47 -4.00 13.69
N GLN A 62 31.19 -5.25 14.09
CA GLN A 62 31.82 -5.89 15.23
C GLN A 62 33.27 -6.14 14.86
N LEU A 63 34.15 -5.30 15.39
CA LEU A 63 35.58 -5.57 15.40
C LEU A 63 35.79 -6.95 16.04
N ASP A 64 36.45 -7.83 15.29
CA ASP A 64 36.82 -9.15 15.79
C ASP A 64 37.71 -8.97 17.04
N LEU A 65 37.36 -9.67 18.13
CA LEU A 65 38.09 -9.59 19.40
C LEU A 65 39.55 -9.99 19.23
N PHE A 66 39.86 -10.76 18.18
CA PHE A 66 41.19 -11.22 17.83
C PHE A 66 41.62 -10.73 16.45
N THR A 67 41.56 -9.42 16.21
CA THR A 67 42.40 -8.84 15.15
C THR A 67 43.87 -9.11 15.49
N LYS A 68 44.57 -9.89 14.66
CA LYS A 68 46.03 -10.05 14.78
C LYS A 68 46.65 -8.66 14.77
N LEU A 69 47.31 -8.28 15.87
CA LEU A 69 48.19 -7.13 15.89
C LEU A 69 49.17 -7.30 14.70
N PRO A 70 49.37 -6.28 13.86
CA PRO A 70 50.43 -6.36 12.85
C PRO A 70 51.75 -6.71 13.57
N PRO A 71 52.60 -7.58 12.99
CA PRO A 71 53.84 -7.93 13.66
C PRO A 71 54.65 -6.66 13.91
N THR A 72 54.83 -6.30 15.17
CA THR A 72 55.83 -5.32 15.58
C THR A 72 57.19 -5.93 15.27
N GLY A 73 57.72 -5.61 14.09
CA GLY A 73 59.06 -5.97 13.67
C GLY A 73 59.95 -4.74 13.63
N GLY A 74 60.95 -4.74 14.53
CA GLY A 74 62.32 -4.23 14.35
C GLY A 74 62.52 -2.75 14.11
#